data_AF-A0A520RUM5-F1
#
_entry.id   AF-A0A520RUM5-F1
#
_cell.length_a   1.000
_cell.length_b   1.000
_cell.length_c   1.000
_cell.angle_alpha   90.00
_cell.angle_beta   90.00
_cell.angle_gamma   90.00
#
_symmetry.space_group_name_H-M   'P 1'
#
loop_
_entity.id
_entity.type
_entity.pdbx_description
1 polymer ?
#
loop_
_entity_poly.entity_id
_entity_poly.type
_entity_poly.pdbx_seq_one_letter_code
_entity_poly.pdbx_strand_id
1 'polypeptide(L)'
;MHDFQATATDNSSETMKPPVPKTGLRRVLAATRYSFNGLLLALKTEEAFKQEFALFIVLAPLGFWLGQNDIERLLLVGVLVLVLIVELLNTAIEAVVDRVSSDF
;
A
#
# COMPACT_ATOMS: atom_id res chain seq x y z
N MET A 1 8.83 1.36 -60.42
CA MET A 1 8.59 -0.08 -60.16
C MET A 1 9.57 -0.47 -59.08
N HIS A 2 9.13 -0.39 -57.82
CA HIS A 2 8.56 -1.52 -57.07
C HIS A 2 9.60 -2.64 -56.94
N ASP A 3 9.97 -3.18 -55.78
CA ASP A 3 9.63 -2.89 -54.40
C ASP A 3 10.45 -3.89 -53.54
N PHE A 4 10.78 -3.49 -52.31
CA PHE A 4 10.56 -4.32 -51.12
C PHE A 4 11.48 -5.55 -50.83
N GLN A 5 12.34 -5.32 -49.81
CA GLN A 5 12.71 -6.18 -48.66
C GLN A 5 13.07 -7.67 -48.84
N ALA A 6 14.27 -8.02 -48.36
CA ALA A 6 14.48 -9.20 -47.50
C ALA A 6 15.79 -9.13 -46.69
N THR A 7 16.00 -8.06 -45.91
CA THR A 7 16.78 -8.20 -44.66
C THR A 7 15.84 -8.83 -43.64
N ALA A 8 15.73 -10.15 -43.69
CA ALA A 8 15.09 -10.92 -42.63
C ALA A 8 15.99 -10.82 -41.40
N THR A 9 15.69 -9.85 -40.55
CA THR A 9 16.12 -9.81 -39.15
C THR A 9 15.76 -11.15 -38.52
N ASP A 10 16.76 -11.92 -38.09
CA ASP A 10 16.55 -13.02 -37.15
C ASP A 10 16.17 -12.42 -35.80
N ASN A 11 14.87 -12.12 -35.65
CA ASN A 11 14.22 -11.83 -34.39
C ASN A 11 13.14 -12.91 -34.17
N SER A 12 13.58 -14.16 -34.19
CA SER A 12 12.74 -15.32 -33.97
C SER A 12 12.46 -15.47 -32.46
N SER A 13 11.43 -14.77 -31.98
CA SER A 13 10.68 -15.08 -30.76
C SER A 13 11.52 -15.31 -29.48
N GLU A 14 12.01 -14.24 -28.85
CA GLU A 14 12.09 -14.27 -27.38
C GLU A 14 10.66 -14.35 -26.85
N THR A 15 10.17 -15.58 -26.67
CA THR A 15 8.89 -15.81 -26.01
C THR A 15 8.99 -15.22 -24.61
N MET A 16 8.29 -14.09 -24.39
CA MET A 16 8.23 -13.42 -23.10
C MET A 16 7.62 -14.41 -22.09
N LYS A 17 8.48 -15.13 -21.36
CA LYS A 17 8.04 -16.07 -20.33
C LYS A 17 7.31 -15.26 -19.26
N PRO A 18 6.02 -15.53 -19.00
CA PRO A 18 5.29 -14.77 -18.00
C PRO A 18 5.99 -14.89 -16.66
N PRO A 19 6.12 -13.78 -15.89
CA PRO A 19 6.81 -13.81 -14.61
C PRO A 19 6.17 -14.86 -13.71
N VAL A 20 6.99 -15.76 -13.16
CA VAL A 20 6.51 -16.86 -12.33
C VAL A 20 5.77 -16.27 -11.12
N PRO A 21 4.47 -16.58 -10.94
CA PRO A 21 3.70 -16.04 -9.82
C PRO A 21 4.38 -16.42 -8.50
N LYS A 22 4.50 -15.45 -7.60
CA LYS A 22 5.08 -15.69 -6.27
C LYS A 22 4.11 -16.60 -5.50
N THR A 23 4.54 -17.80 -5.15
CA THR A 23 3.75 -18.77 -4.37
C THR A 23 4.24 -18.88 -2.92
N GLY A 24 3.38 -19.36 -2.03
CA GLY A 24 3.71 -19.61 -0.62
C GLY A 24 4.22 -18.37 0.13
N LEU A 25 5.29 -18.57 0.91
CA LEU A 25 5.93 -17.52 1.73
C LEU A 25 6.40 -16.32 0.91
N ARG A 26 6.84 -16.53 -0.34
CA ARG A 26 7.29 -15.44 -1.22
C ARG A 26 6.14 -14.49 -1.58
N ARG A 27 4.90 -14.99 -1.61
CA ARG A 27 3.70 -14.17 -1.84
C ARG A 27 3.39 -13.30 -0.63
N VAL A 28 3.41 -13.90 0.57
CA VAL A 28 3.16 -13.20 1.83
C VAL A 28 4.17 -12.07 2.02
N LEU A 29 5.47 -12.36 1.86
CA LEU A 29 6.52 -11.36 1.97
C LEU A 29 6.36 -10.23 0.94
N ALA A 30 5.97 -10.57 -0.29
CA ALA A 30 5.70 -9.56 -1.30
C ALA A 30 4.51 -8.68 -0.90
N ALA A 31 3.41 -9.26 -0.43
CA ALA A 31 2.24 -8.52 0.04
C ALA A 31 2.59 -7.60 1.21
N THR A 32 3.32 -8.09 2.21
CA THR A 32 3.81 -7.28 3.33
C THR A 32 4.66 -6.09 2.84
N ARG A 33 5.53 -6.31 1.86
CA ARG A 33 6.33 -5.22 1.27
C ARG A 33 5.46 -4.18 0.56
N TYR A 34 4.42 -4.59 -0.15
CA TYR A 34 3.48 -3.66 -0.77
C TYR A 34 2.70 -2.86 0.28
N SER A 35 2.19 -3.51 1.33
CA SER A 35 1.52 -2.83 2.43
C SER A 35 2.43 -1.82 3.13
N PHE A 36 3.69 -2.20 3.39
CA PHE A 36 4.67 -1.30 4.01
C PHE A 36 5.00 -0.09 3.13
N ASN A 37 5.15 -0.30 1.82
CA ASN A 37 5.35 0.80 0.88
C ASN A 37 4.17 1.76 0.84
N GLY A 38 2.92 1.25 0.92
CA GLY A 38 1.71 2.07 0.99
C GLY A 38 1.66 2.91 2.27
N LEU A 39 1.96 2.31 3.42
CA LEU A 39 2.06 3.02 4.69
C LEU A 39 3.14 4.11 4.65
N LEU A 40 4.32 3.80 4.10
CA LEU A 40 5.42 4.76 3.99
C LEU A 40 5.10 5.90 3.02
N LEU A 41 4.31 5.64 1.98
CA LEU A 41 3.83 6.67 1.06
C LEU A 41 2.89 7.62 1.81
N ALA A 42 1.89 7.08 2.51
CA ALA A 42 0.93 7.88 3.28
C ALA A 42 1.63 8.76 4.33
N LEU A 43 2.62 8.22 5.05
CA LEU A 43 3.45 9.01 5.99
C LEU A 43 4.22 10.15 5.33
N LYS A 44 4.47 10.10 4.02
CA LYS A 44 5.22 11.14 3.30
C LYS A 44 4.29 12.15 2.64
N THR A 45 3.18 11.69 2.08
CA THR A 45 2.30 12.51 1.23
C THR A 45 1.12 13.10 1.99
N GLU A 46 0.61 12.43 3.02
CA GLU A 46 -0.63 12.84 3.68
C GLU A 46 -0.35 13.56 5.01
N GLU A 47 -0.68 14.85 5.06
CA GLU A 47 -0.50 15.67 6.28
C GLU A 47 -1.39 15.19 7.43
N ALA A 48 -2.65 14.83 7.14
CA ALA A 48 -3.58 14.32 8.15
C ALA A 48 -3.09 12.99 8.74
N PHE A 49 -2.69 12.03 7.89
CA PHE A 49 -2.12 10.77 8.35
C PHE A 49 -0.87 10.95 9.24
N LYS A 50 0.01 11.92 8.92
CA LYS A 50 1.17 12.23 9.77
C LYS A 50 0.78 12.68 11.17
N GLN A 51 -0.25 13.52 11.28
CA GLN A 51 -0.74 14.01 12.57
C GLN A 51 -1.34 12.87 13.40
N GLU A 52 -2.18 12.04 12.79
CA GLU A 52 -2.78 10.89 13.46
C GLU A 52 -1.73 9.86 13.86
N PHE A 53 -0.73 9.61 13.02
CA PHE A 53 0.36 8.70 13.33
C PHE A 53 1.25 9.23 14.47
N ALA A 54 1.49 10.54 14.53
CA ALA A 54 2.17 11.15 15.67
C ALA A 54 1.37 11.00 16.96
N LEU A 55 0.05 11.19 16.91
CA LEU A 55 -0.84 10.91 18.03
C LEU A 55 -0.80 9.43 18.43
N PHE A 56 -0.81 8.51 17.48
CA PHE A 56 -0.67 7.08 17.73
C PHE A 56 0.62 6.76 18.49
N ILE A 57 1.77 7.32 18.07
CA ILE A 57 3.07 7.10 18.74
C ILE A 57 3.04 7.54 20.20
N VAL A 58 2.32 8.61 20.54
CA VAL A 58 2.22 9.12 21.92
C VAL A 58 1.15 8.38 22.72
N LEU A 59 -0.03 8.18 22.13
CA LEU A 59 -1.20 7.63 22.80
C LEU A 59 -1.15 6.11 22.95
N ALA A 60 -0.49 5.36 22.07
CA ALA A 60 -0.41 3.91 22.20
C ALA A 60 0.40 3.49 23.44
N PRO A 61 1.59 4.04 23.74
CA PRO A 61 2.28 3.80 25.01
C PRO A 61 1.45 4.21 26.22
N LEU A 62 0.74 5.34 26.15
CA LEU A 62 -0.18 5.76 27.21
C LEU A 62 -1.34 4.78 27.38
N GLY A 63 -1.87 4.21 26.30
CA GLY A 63 -2.91 3.18 26.34
C GLY A 63 -2.43 1.91 27.04
N PHE A 64 -1.19 1.49 26.78
CA PHE A 64 -0.57 0.38 27.51
C PHE A 64 -0.35 0.69 28.99
N TRP A 65 0.02 1.93 29.33
CA TRP A 65 0.26 2.34 30.71
C TRP A 65 -1.05 2.51 31.50
N LEU A 66 -2.08 3.11 30.91
CA LEU A 66 -3.36 3.41 31.58
C LEU A 66 -4.32 2.21 31.66
N GLY A 67 -4.26 1.28 30.69
CA GLY A 67 -5.14 0.12 30.69
C GLY A 67 -4.82 -0.84 31.84
N GLN A 68 -5.84 -1.17 32.63
CA GLN A 68 -5.71 -1.98 33.85
C GLN A 68 -5.69 -3.49 33.57
N ASN A 69 -6.21 -3.90 32.42
CA ASN A 69 -6.22 -5.28 31.93
C ASN A 69 -6.01 -5.33 30.41
N ASP A 70 -5.83 -6.54 29.88
CA ASP A 70 -5.51 -6.75 28.46
C ASP A 70 -6.62 -6.30 27.52
N ILE A 71 -7.89 -6.39 27.95
CA ILE A 71 -9.03 -5.94 27.13
C ILE A 71 -9.03 -4.42 27.03
N GLU A 72 -8.84 -3.69 28.13
CA GLU A 72 -8.73 -2.23 28.11
C GLU A 72 -7.57 -1.75 27.25
N ARG A 73 -6.39 -2.38 27.37
CA ARG A 73 -5.23 -2.06 26.52
C ARG A 73 -5.52 -2.30 25.05
N LEU A 74 -6.16 -3.43 24.73
CA LEU A 74 -6.56 -3.75 23.36
C LEU A 74 -7.57 -2.74 22.81
N LEU A 75 -8.53 -2.29 23.62
CA LEU A 75 -9.50 -1.27 23.21
C LEU A 75 -8.83 0.10 23.00
N LEU A 76 -7.97 0.52 23.93
CA LEU A 76 -7.25 1.80 23.86
C LEU A 76 -6.30 1.86 22.67
N VAL A 77 -5.52 0.82 22.42
CA VAL A 77 -4.61 0.79 21.27
C VAL A 77 -5.38 0.48 19.98
N GLY A 78 -6.38 -0.40 20.06
CA GLY A 78 -7.18 -0.84 18.93
C GLY A 78 -7.96 0.28 18.26
N VAL A 79 -8.52 1.22 19.05
CA VAL A 79 -9.20 2.39 18.47
C VAL A 79 -8.21 3.30 17.73
N LEU A 80 -6.99 3.46 18.24
CA LEU A 80 -5.96 4.26 17.55
C LEU A 80 -5.54 3.60 16.23
N VAL A 81 -5.39 2.27 16.22
CA VAL A 81 -5.12 1.52 14.97
C VAL A 81 -6.30 1.66 13.99
N LEU A 82 -7.54 1.58 14.48
CA LEU A 82 -8.73 1.71 13.65
C LEU A 82 -8.80 3.09 12.96
N VAL A 83 -8.48 4.16 13.69
CA VAL A 83 -8.43 5.53 13.14
C VAL A 83 -7.43 5.60 11.99
N LEU A 84 -6.19 5.10 12.18
CA LEU A 84 -5.19 5.05 11.10
C LEU A 84 -5.66 4.24 9.89
N ILE A 85 -6.38 3.13 10.10
CA ILE A 85 -6.94 2.34 8.99
C ILE A 85 -7.99 3.15 8.23
N VAL A 86 -8.91 3.81 8.95
CA VAL A 86 -9.98 4.61 8.34
C VAL A 86 -9.39 5.77 7.54
N GLU A 87 -8.37 6.44 8.04
CA GLU A 87 -7.69 7.52 7.33
C GLU A 87 -7.03 7.03 6.04
N LEU A 88 -6.30 5.91 6.08
CA LEU A 88 -5.72 5.30 4.87
C LEU A 88 -6.80 4.90 3.85
N LEU A 89 -7.96 4.43 4.31
CA LEU A 89 -9.08 4.09 3.44
C LEU A 89 -9.70 5.34 2.82
N ASN A 90 -9.88 6.41 3.59
CA ASN A 90 -10.38 7.69 3.09
C ASN A 90 -9.46 8.23 2.00
N THR A 91 -8.16 8.38 2.26
CA THR A 91 -7.20 8.85 1.26
C THR A 91 -7.17 7.94 0.02
N ALA A 92 -7.23 6.61 0.19
CA ALA A 92 -7.23 5.69 -0.94
C ALA A 92 -8.47 5.85 -1.82
N ILE A 93 -9.65 6.05 -1.21
CA ILE A 93 -10.89 6.31 -1.93
C ILE A 93 -10.81 7.65 -2.65
N GLU A 94 -10.36 8.71 -1.98
CA GLU A 94 -10.16 10.03 -2.59
C GLU A 94 -9.23 9.96 -3.80
N ALA A 95 -8.08 9.29 -3.68
CA ALA A 95 -7.14 9.10 -4.78
C ALA A 95 -7.74 8.32 -5.96
N VAL A 96 -8.60 7.33 -5.69
CA VAL A 96 -9.32 6.58 -6.74
C VAL A 96 -10.38 7.47 -7.42
N VAL A 97 -11.15 8.22 -6.64
CA VAL A 97 -12.18 9.13 -7.15
C VAL A 97 -11.56 10.23 -8.02
N ASP A 98 -10.50 10.89 -7.55
CA ASP A 98 -9.79 11.93 -8.30
C ASP A 98 -9.22 11.40 -9.61
N ARG A 99 -8.74 10.15 -9.61
CA ARG A 99 -8.25 9.49 -10.83
C ARG A 99 -9.36 9.21 -11.84
N VAL A 100 -10.54 8.80 -11.40
CA VAL A 100 -11.67 8.53 -12.32
C VAL A 100 -12.29 9.83 -12.82
N SER A 101 -12.36 10.87 -11.97
CA SER A 101 -12.90 12.17 -12.34
C SER A 101 -11.99 12.97 -13.26
N SER A 102 -10.67 12.76 -13.23
CA SER A 102 -9.74 13.42 -14.16
C SER A 102 -9.80 12.90 -15.61
N ASP A 103 -10.56 11.82 -15.85
CA ASP A 103 -10.82 11.26 -17.19
C ASP A 103 -12.10 11.83 -17.86
N PHE A 104 -12.85 12.74 -17.20
CA PHE A 104 -14.08 13.38 -17.70
C PHE A 104 -14.03 14.92 -17.60
#